data_AF-A0A821ZMU0-F1
#
_entry.id   AF-A0A821ZMU0-F1
#
_cell.length_a   1.000
_cell.length_b   1.000
_cell.length_c   1.000
_cell.angle_alpha   90.00
_cell.angle_beta   90.00
_cell.angle_gamma   90.00
#
_symmetry.space_group_name_H-M   'P 1'
#
loop_
_entity.id
_entity.type
_entity.pdbx_description
1 polymer ?
#
loop_
_entity_poly.entity_id
_entity_poly.type
_entity_poly.pdbx_seq_one_letter_code
_entity_poly.pdbx_strand_id
1 'polypeptide(L)'
;KTIAFALPIVERLLYKPHQTAPCTRVLVLAPTRELCVQIHQVFRQLSQFAHNITSCLSTGGLDLKSQEASLRLQPDIVIATPGRLIDHIHNSPTFTLQNIEILVL
;
A
#
# COMPACT_ATOMS: atom_id res chain seq x y z
N LYS A 1 -14.57 10.81 -2.10
CA LYS A 1 -13.46 11.22 -1.19
C LYS A 1 -12.16 10.48 -1.52
N THR A 2 -12.17 9.15 -1.65
CA THR A 2 -10.97 8.35 -2.01
C THR A 2 -10.22 8.82 -3.26
N ILE A 3 -10.93 9.10 -4.35
CA ILE A 3 -10.31 9.58 -5.61
C ILE A 3 -9.51 10.87 -5.39
N ALA A 4 -9.96 11.76 -4.49
CA ALA A 4 -9.34 13.06 -4.29
C ALA A 4 -7.89 12.95 -3.78
N PHE A 5 -7.56 11.91 -3.01
CA PHE A 5 -6.17 11.63 -2.62
C PHE A 5 -5.52 10.56 -3.50
N ALA A 6 -6.27 9.56 -3.99
CA ALA A 6 -5.69 8.45 -4.74
C ALA A 6 -5.16 8.88 -6.12
N LEU A 7 -5.88 9.77 -6.83
CA LEU A 7 -5.48 10.24 -8.15
C LEU A 7 -4.12 10.99 -8.13
N PRO A 8 -3.91 12.05 -7.33
CA PRO A 8 -2.62 12.73 -7.30
C PRO A 8 -1.48 11.86 -6.77
N ILE A 9 -1.77 10.86 -5.93
CA ILE A 9 -0.79 9.86 -5.51
C ILE A 9 -0.33 9.01 -6.69
N VAL A 10 -1.25 8.43 -7.45
CA VAL A 10 -0.92 7.60 -8.62
C VAL A 10 -0.18 8.42 -9.68
N GLU A 11 -0.63 9.64 -9.95
CA GLU A 11 0.05 10.57 -10.86
C GLU A 11 1.50 10.82 -10.41
N ARG A 12 1.74 11.10 -9.12
CA ARG A 12 3.08 11.30 -8.59
C ARG A 12 3.97 10.08 -8.73
N LEU A 13 3.44 8.87 -8.50
CA LEU A 13 4.19 7.63 -8.67
C LEU A 13 4.57 7.38 -10.14
N LEU A 14 3.71 7.78 -11.09
CA LEU A 14 3.99 7.68 -12.53
C LEU A 14 5.15 8.60 -12.96
N TYR A 15 5.14 9.86 -12.53
CA TYR A 15 6.15 10.84 -12.94
C TYR A 15 7.44 10.79 -12.11
N LYS A 16 7.41 10.13 -10.96
CA LYS A 16 8.58 9.89 -10.12
C LYS A 16 8.72 8.38 -9.86
N PRO A 17 9.06 7.58 -10.89
CA PRO A 17 9.25 6.16 -10.73
C PRO A 17 10.43 5.88 -9.79
N HIS A 18 10.48 4.65 -9.27
CA HIS A 18 11.57 4.27 -8.38
C HIS A 18 12.90 4.22 -9.15
N GLN A 19 13.98 4.76 -8.56
CA GLN A 19 15.26 4.98 -9.26
C GLN A 19 16.24 3.79 -9.14
N THR A 20 16.16 2.99 -8.07
CA THR A 20 17.16 1.94 -7.78
C THR A 20 16.58 0.57 -7.43
N ALA A 21 15.70 0.45 -6.41
CA ALA A 21 15.07 -0.81 -5.98
C ALA A 21 13.60 -0.64 -5.51
N PRO A 22 12.67 -1.54 -5.88
CA PRO A 22 11.27 -1.47 -5.45
C PRO A 22 11.14 -1.17 -3.95
N CYS A 23 10.31 -0.21 -3.55
CA CYS A 23 10.10 0.15 -2.16
C CYS A 23 8.68 0.69 -1.95
N THR A 24 8.16 0.53 -0.73
CA THR A 24 6.87 1.10 -0.35
C THR A 24 7.02 2.60 -0.08
N ARG A 25 6.25 3.40 -0.83
CA ARG A 25 6.32 4.87 -0.80
C ARG A 25 5.04 5.53 -0.31
N VAL A 26 3.94 4.79 -0.33
CA VAL A 26 2.63 5.27 0.09
C VAL A 26 2.06 4.33 1.13
N LEU A 27 1.63 4.91 2.25
CA LEU A 27 0.87 4.21 3.28
C LEU A 27 -0.50 4.89 3.43
N VAL A 28 -1.56 4.11 3.30
CA VAL A 28 -2.93 4.55 3.58
C VAL A 28 -3.46 3.76 4.77
N LEU A 29 -3.73 4.46 5.87
CA LEU A 29 -4.37 3.87 7.04
C LEU A 29 -5.88 4.04 6.94
N ALA A 30 -6.61 3.00 7.29
CA ALA A 30 -8.06 3.09 7.46
C ALA A 30 -8.50 2.26 8.68
N PRO A 31 -9.56 2.67 9.40
CA PRO A 31 -9.98 2.04 10.64
C PRO A 31 -10.55 0.63 10.46
N THR A 32 -11.07 0.29 9.27
CA THR A 32 -11.74 -0.99 9.03
C THR A 32 -11.22 -1.67 7.78
N ARG A 33 -11.29 -3.00 7.77
CA ARG A 33 -10.95 -3.84 6.63
C ARG A 33 -11.80 -3.48 5.41
N GLU A 34 -13.09 -3.25 5.62
CA GLU A 34 -14.06 -2.92 4.56
C GLU A 34 -13.64 -1.63 3.85
N LEU A 35 -13.22 -0.62 4.63
CA LEU A 35 -12.74 0.64 4.05
C LEU A 35 -11.39 0.47 3.34
N CYS A 36 -10.46 -0.32 3.89
CA CYS A 36 -9.22 -0.67 3.19
C CYS A 36 -9.50 -1.31 1.82
N VAL A 37 -10.41 -2.28 1.75
CA VAL A 37 -10.79 -2.98 0.51
C VAL A 37 -11.37 -1.99 -0.50
N GLN A 38 -12.26 -1.09 -0.07
CA GLN A 38 -12.82 -0.05 -0.93
C GLN A 38 -11.74 0.89 -1.49
N ILE A 39 -10.80 1.31 -0.64
CA ILE A 39 -9.67 2.15 -1.06
C ILE A 39 -8.77 1.42 -2.05
N HIS A 40 -8.45 0.15 -1.78
CA HIS A 40 -7.61 -0.68 -2.64
C HIS A 40 -8.22 -0.89 -4.02
N GLN A 41 -9.54 -1.08 -4.10
CA GLN A 41 -10.24 -1.15 -5.38
C GLN A 41 -10.09 0.13 -6.20
N VAL A 42 -10.16 1.31 -5.56
CA VAL A 42 -9.94 2.59 -6.25
C VAL A 42 -8.51 2.71 -6.76
N PHE A 43 -7.50 2.37 -5.94
CA PHE A 43 -6.10 2.37 -6.41
C PHE A 43 -5.89 1.41 -7.58
N ARG A 44 -6.45 0.18 -7.50
CA ARG A 44 -6.35 -0.81 -8.58
C ARG A 44 -6.99 -0.33 -9.88
N GLN A 45 -8.13 0.36 -9.80
CA GLN A 45 -8.80 0.93 -10.97
C GLN A 45 -7.98 2.07 -11.58
N LEU A 46 -7.40 2.94 -10.75
CA LEU A 46 -6.58 4.07 -11.22
C LEU A 46 -5.22 3.59 -11.79
N SER A 47 -4.64 2.53 -11.24
CA SER A 47 -3.35 2.00 -11.69
C SER A 47 -3.47 0.89 -12.75
N GLN A 48 -4.67 0.58 -13.25
CA GLN A 48 -4.89 -0.55 -14.17
C GLN A 48 -4.07 -0.47 -15.48
N PHE A 49 -3.73 0.75 -15.93
CA PHE A 49 -2.88 1.00 -17.10
C PHE A 49 -1.45 1.42 -16.73
N ALA A 50 -1.14 1.48 -15.43
CA ALA A 50 0.16 1.82 -14.88
C ALA A 50 0.86 0.55 -14.40
N HIS A 51 1.45 -0.21 -15.34
CA HIS A 51 2.04 -1.53 -15.06
C HIS A 51 3.11 -1.55 -13.95
N ASN A 52 3.70 -0.39 -13.63
CA ASN A 52 4.76 -0.25 -12.65
C ASN A 52 4.27 0.20 -11.27
N ILE A 53 2.96 0.39 -11.07
CA ILE A 53 2.40 0.82 -9.79
C ILE A 53 1.62 -0.35 -9.18
N THR A 54 2.12 -0.82 -8.04
CA THR A 54 1.56 -1.95 -7.31
C THR A 54 0.95 -1.50 -6.00
N SER A 55 -0.10 -2.19 -5.57
CA SER A 55 -0.71 -1.95 -4.26
C SER A 55 -1.08 -3.26 -3.57
N CYS A 56 -1.04 -3.28 -2.25
CA CYS A 56 -1.49 -4.44 -1.46
C CYS A 56 -2.32 -4.02 -0.23
N LEU A 57 -2.97 -5.01 0.37
CA LEU A 57 -3.75 -4.88 1.59
C LEU A 57 -3.00 -5.48 2.78
N SER A 58 -3.05 -4.78 3.92
CA SER A 58 -2.56 -5.26 5.21
C SER A 58 -3.66 -5.10 6.27
N THR A 59 -4.52 -6.11 6.41
CA THR A 59 -5.73 -6.04 7.26
C THR A 59 -5.98 -7.32 8.06
N GLY A 60 -6.79 -7.21 9.11
CA GLY A 60 -7.30 -8.37 9.84
C GLY A 60 -8.18 -9.27 8.95
N GLY A 61 -8.24 -10.57 9.24
CA GLY A 61 -9.12 -11.53 8.54
C GLY A 61 -8.60 -12.07 7.20
N LEU A 62 -7.44 -11.62 6.73
CA LEU A 62 -6.70 -12.24 5.62
C LEU A 62 -5.58 -13.13 6.17
N ASP A 63 -5.19 -14.17 5.41
CA ASP A 63 -4.09 -15.07 5.79
C ASP A 63 -2.78 -14.29 5.95
N LEU A 64 -2.08 -14.51 7.07
CA LEU A 64 -0.90 -13.74 7.43
C LEU A 64 0.25 -14.00 6.45
N LYS A 65 0.47 -15.26 6.05
CA LYS A 65 1.56 -15.62 5.13
C LYS A 65 1.35 -15.01 3.74
N SER A 66 0.11 -14.95 3.26
CA SER A 66 -0.22 -14.31 1.98
C SER A 66 0.05 -12.80 1.99
N GLN A 67 -0.25 -12.13 3.11
CA GLN A 67 0.04 -10.71 3.29
C GLN A 67 1.55 -10.47 3.38
N GLU A 68 2.27 -11.29 4.15
CA GLU A 68 3.74 -11.22 4.19
C GLU A 68 4.37 -11.41 2.82
N ALA A 69 3.91 -12.40 2.05
CA ALA A 69 4.40 -12.62 0.68
C ALA A 69 4.15 -11.40 -0.20
N SER A 70 2.98 -10.76 -0.07
CA SER A 70 2.64 -9.54 -0.82
C SER A 70 3.52 -8.35 -0.40
N LEU A 71 3.81 -8.19 0.89
CA LEU A 71 4.67 -7.14 1.42
C LEU A 71 6.15 -7.34 1.02
N ARG A 72 6.61 -8.58 0.92
CA ARG A 72 7.97 -8.92 0.43
C ARG A 72 8.22 -8.49 -1.02
N LEU A 73 7.17 -8.33 -1.82
CA LEU A 73 7.28 -7.80 -3.18
C LEU A 73 7.50 -6.27 -3.19
N GLN A 74 7.52 -5.62 -2.01
CA GLN A 74 7.75 -4.19 -1.85
C GLN A 74 6.82 -3.32 -2.71
N PRO A 75 5.48 -3.46 -2.52
CA PRO A 75 4.53 -2.72 -3.34
C PRO A 75 4.64 -1.23 -3.08
N ASP A 76 4.40 -0.41 -4.11
CA ASP A 76 4.48 1.05 -4.01
C ASP A 76 3.52 1.61 -2.97
N ILE A 77 2.34 1.00 -2.87
CA ILE A 77 1.22 1.42 -2.03
C ILE A 77 0.81 0.29 -1.08
N VAL A 78 0.82 0.56 0.22
CA VAL A 78 0.25 -0.32 1.24
C VAL A 78 -0.99 0.33 1.84
N ILE A 79 -2.10 -0.40 1.85
CA ILE A 79 -3.37 0.06 2.45
C ILE A 79 -3.66 -0.85 3.63
N ALA A 80 -3.74 -0.28 4.83
CA ALA A 80 -3.67 -1.08 6.05
C ALA A 80 -4.62 -0.63 7.15
N THR A 81 -5.03 -1.58 7.98
CA THR A 81 -5.55 -1.29 9.33
C THR A 81 -4.39 -1.14 10.30
N PRO A 82 -4.42 -0.21 11.27
CA PRO A 82 -3.29 0.05 12.17
C PRO A 82 -2.77 -1.19 12.91
N GLY A 83 -3.67 -1.99 13.48
CA GLY A 83 -3.28 -3.20 14.23
C GLY A 83 -2.50 -4.20 13.38
N ARG A 84 -3.01 -4.53 12.18
CA ARG A 84 -2.32 -5.47 11.29
C ARG A 84 -0.99 -4.92 10.76
N LEU A 85 -0.91 -3.62 10.48
CA LEU A 85 0.34 -3.00 10.06
C LEU A 85 1.41 -3.15 11.14
N ILE A 86 1.04 -2.88 12.40
CA ILE A 86 1.94 -3.04 13.55
C ILE A 86 2.43 -4.49 13.63
N ASP A 87 1.55 -5.48 13.47
CA ASP A 87 1.95 -6.89 13.47
C ASP A 87 3.04 -7.16 12.42
N HIS A 88 2.88 -6.66 11.20
CA HIS A 88 3.86 -6.88 10.13
C HIS A 88 5.17 -6.12 10.36
N ILE A 89 5.15 -4.91 10.91
CA ILE A 89 6.37 -4.18 11.26
C ILE A 89 7.21 -4.96 12.28
N HIS A 90 6.55 -5.61 13.25
CA HIS A 90 7.26 -6.35 14.30
C HIS A 90 7.69 -7.75 13.88
N ASN A 91 6.90 -8.42 13.02
CA ASN A 91 7.10 -9.85 12.72
C ASN A 91 7.63 -10.13 11.31
N SER A 92 7.61 -9.15 10.40
CA SER A 92 8.05 -9.32 9.00
C SER A 92 9.33 -8.52 8.74
N PRO A 93 10.54 -9.10 8.95
CA PRO A 93 11.82 -8.36 8.95
C PRO A 93 12.19 -7.71 7.61
N THR A 94 11.54 -8.12 6.53
CA THR A 94 11.76 -7.60 5.17
C THR A 94 10.84 -6.43 4.84
N PHE A 95 9.83 -6.16 5.67
CA PHE A 95 8.91 -5.05 5.49
C PHE A 95 9.39 -3.84 6.29
N THR A 96 9.56 -2.71 5.61
CA THR A 96 10.03 -1.46 6.20
C THR A 96 9.21 -0.28 5.68
N LEU A 97 9.07 0.75 6.51
CA LEU A 97 8.37 2.00 6.18
C LEU A 97 9.35 3.18 5.98
N GLN A 98 10.65 2.91 5.86
CA GLN A 98 11.68 3.96 5.77
C GLN A 98 11.54 4.87 4.54
N ASN A 99 10.93 4.40 3.46
CA ASN A 99 10.81 5.13 2.20
C ASN A 99 9.43 5.78 1.98
N ILE A 100 8.57 5.83 3.00
CA ILE A 100 7.25 6.46 2.89
C ILE A 100 7.41 7.95 2.58
N GLU A 101 6.89 8.37 1.44
CA GLU A 101 6.78 9.76 1.00
C GLU A 101 5.39 10.34 1.29
N ILE A 102 4.37 9.49 1.35
CA ILE A 102 2.97 9.89 1.48
C ILE A 102 2.27 9.01 2.51
N LEU A 103 1.69 9.66 3.52
CA LEU A 103 0.84 9.03 4.53
C LEU A 103 -0.57 9.63 4.45
N VAL A 104 -1.58 8.77 4.38
CA VAL A 104 -3.01 9.13 4.44
C VAL A 104 -3.63 8.47 5.67
N LEU A 105 -4.42 9.22 6.42
CA LEU A 105 -5.09 8.81 7.67
C LEU A 105 -6.61 8.89 7.56
#